data_AF-A0A9E6EY58-F1
#
_entry.id   AF-A0A9E6EY58-F1
#
_cell.length_a   1.000
_cell.length_b   1.000
_cell.length_c   1.000
_cell.angle_alpha   90.00
_cell.angle_beta   90.00
_cell.angle_gamma   90.00
#
_symmetry.space_group_name_H-M   'P 1'
#
loop_
_entity.id
_entity.type
_entity.pdbx_description
1 polymer ?
#
loop_
_entity_poly.entity_id
_entity_poly.type
_entity_poly.pdbx_seq_one_letter_code
_entity_poly.pdbx_strand_id
1 'polypeptide(L)'
;MKTKLTYAFAYGGCFVTFALCLFISIRSFSQGVAINTTGNEANASAILDLNSTVSPYQGLLVPRLNTTNRNLISSPATSLIIYNTDCNEFQYYNGVAWISILNSTSLLAPVTMAGSGVTQTQITVNWNASSGAAHYHFDISTSNSFASFVTGFNNMDVGNVTTYNVTGLTCGITYYYRVRAENTCSTSGNSGTIISATSACWTCGTSQLTDSRDSKTYNTVLIGTQCWMAQNLNVGTYVTGTTTQTNNASIEKYCYSDNTDNCTTYGGLYQLSEAVAYLNGATNTSSWNPVPTGNVQGICPTGWHIPTEAEWCTMENVVEAGTDPSCNILYARGTNIGAMLKESGTSHWTSNQCGTGCNTTNFTGLPSGFRRPTGTFDDISGDCFWWAASEFDDSNSWTRSLYNSTTISYRQYASKTYGYNVRCIKD
;
A
#
# COMPACT_ATOMS: atom_id res chain seq x y z
N MET A 1 53.25 73.38 -53.18
CA MET A 1 54.72 73.35 -53.09
C MET A 1 55.18 72.06 -53.75
N LYS A 2 55.84 72.17 -54.91
CA LYS A 2 57.28 71.88 -55.10
C LYS A 2 57.59 70.45 -54.62
N THR A 3 58.02 69.50 -55.45
CA THR A 3 58.98 69.62 -56.56
C THR A 3 58.94 68.28 -57.33
N LYS A 4 58.76 68.31 -58.65
CA LYS A 4 59.79 68.05 -59.69
C LYS A 4 60.09 66.54 -59.85
N LEU A 5 59.89 65.90 -61.01
CA LEU A 5 60.35 66.11 -62.40
C LEU A 5 60.90 64.69 -62.76
N THR A 6 60.82 64.06 -63.94
CA THR A 6 60.89 64.51 -65.34
C THR A 6 60.57 63.26 -66.18
N TYR A 7 59.55 63.26 -67.04
CA TYR A 7 59.62 63.27 -68.52
C TYR A 7 60.68 62.38 -69.21
N ALA A 8 60.23 61.50 -70.11
CA ALA A 8 60.47 61.53 -71.57
C ALA A 8 59.93 60.22 -72.19
N PHE A 9 58.82 60.19 -72.96
CA PHE A 9 58.68 60.50 -74.39
C PHE A 9 59.70 59.85 -75.33
N ALA A 10 59.23 58.87 -76.13
CA ALA A 10 59.52 58.67 -77.57
C ALA A 10 58.68 57.47 -78.06
N TYR A 11 57.55 57.69 -78.75
CA TYR A 11 57.36 57.81 -80.22
C TYR A 11 57.65 56.54 -81.05
N GLY A 12 56.65 56.17 -81.86
CA GLY A 12 56.74 55.26 -83.00
C GLY A 12 56.40 53.82 -82.63
N GLY A 13 55.24 53.25 -82.94
CA GLY A 13 54.59 53.26 -84.24
C GLY A 13 54.92 51.92 -84.95
N CYS A 14 53.86 51.19 -85.34
CA CYS A 14 53.82 50.03 -86.24
C CYS A 14 53.90 48.59 -85.67
N PHE A 15 52.77 47.90 -85.89
CA PHE A 15 52.61 46.55 -86.45
C PHE A 15 52.40 45.31 -85.53
N VAL A 16 51.21 44.71 -85.76
CA VAL A 16 50.82 43.29 -85.66
C VAL A 16 50.59 42.69 -84.27
N THR A 17 49.32 42.40 -83.92
CA THR A 17 48.82 41.00 -83.88
C THR A 17 47.32 40.93 -83.69
N PHE A 18 46.68 40.13 -84.56
CA PHE A 18 45.33 39.62 -84.45
C PHE A 18 45.31 38.60 -83.30
N ALA A 19 44.53 38.83 -82.23
CA ALA A 19 44.28 37.84 -81.19
C ALA A 19 42.77 37.66 -81.00
N LEU A 20 42.25 36.77 -81.84
CA LEU A 20 41.15 35.84 -81.60
C LEU A 20 40.49 35.99 -80.21
N CYS A 21 39.32 36.65 -80.12
CA CYS A 21 38.40 36.46 -79.00
C CYS A 21 37.86 35.02 -79.06
N LEU A 22 38.64 34.08 -78.52
CA LEU A 22 38.19 32.73 -78.25
C LEU A 22 37.14 32.85 -77.12
N PHE A 23 35.88 32.62 -77.46
CA PHE A 23 34.84 32.26 -76.50
C PHE A 23 35.27 30.96 -75.82
N ILE A 24 36.10 31.03 -74.79
CA ILE A 24 36.21 29.93 -73.83
C ILE A 24 34.88 29.95 -73.09
N SER A 25 33.96 29.12 -73.56
CA SER A 25 32.93 28.56 -72.69
C SER A 25 33.68 27.77 -71.63
N ILE A 26 34.09 28.43 -70.54
CA ILE A 26 34.59 27.73 -69.37
C ILE A 26 33.36 27.00 -68.85
N ARG A 27 33.20 25.73 -69.23
CA ARG A 27 32.37 24.82 -68.47
C ARG A 27 33.09 24.63 -67.16
N SER A 28 32.89 25.55 -66.22
CA SER A 28 33.19 25.29 -64.82
C SER A 28 32.22 24.18 -64.41
N PHE A 29 32.69 22.94 -64.46
CA PHE A 29 32.02 21.86 -63.75
C PHE A 29 32.07 22.26 -62.28
N SER A 30 30.92 22.52 -61.69
CA SER A 30 30.76 22.65 -60.25
C SER A 30 31.20 21.32 -59.62
N GLN A 31 32.49 21.19 -59.30
CA GLN A 31 33.01 20.21 -58.37
C GLN A 31 32.66 20.70 -56.95
N GLY A 32 32.62 19.80 -55.96
CA GLY A 32 32.08 20.09 -54.62
C GLY A 32 32.56 21.42 -54.00
N VAL A 33 31.78 21.98 -53.08
CA VAL A 33 32.12 23.21 -52.38
C VAL A 33 33.09 22.88 -51.25
N ALA A 34 34.32 23.40 -51.34
CA ALA A 34 35.25 23.38 -50.22
C ALA A 34 35.18 24.71 -49.46
N ILE A 35 35.08 24.65 -48.13
CA ILE A 35 35.24 25.81 -47.25
C ILE A 35 36.43 25.53 -46.35
N ASN A 36 37.56 26.14 -46.67
CA ASN A 36 38.82 25.99 -45.96
C ASN A 36 39.69 27.24 -46.13
N THR A 37 40.77 27.31 -45.35
CA THR A 37 41.74 28.41 -45.39
C THR A 37 42.99 28.08 -46.22
N THR A 38 43.09 26.87 -46.78
CA THR A 38 44.27 26.36 -47.48
C THR A 38 44.17 26.45 -49.00
N GLY A 39 42.97 26.71 -49.53
CA GLY A 39 42.69 26.75 -50.97
C GLY A 39 42.58 25.36 -51.62
N ASN A 40 42.46 24.29 -50.82
CA ASN A 40 42.31 22.94 -51.36
C ASN A 40 40.94 22.75 -52.00
N GLU A 41 40.91 22.04 -53.12
CA GLU A 41 39.68 21.56 -53.75
C GLU A 41 38.91 20.61 -52.82
N ALA A 42 37.59 20.54 -52.99
CA ALA A 42 36.77 19.60 -52.23
C ALA A 42 37.14 18.16 -52.59
N ASN A 43 37.05 17.26 -51.61
CA ASN A 43 37.20 15.84 -51.88
C ASN A 43 36.22 15.39 -52.98
N ALA A 44 36.68 14.56 -53.92
CA ALA A 44 35.87 14.08 -55.05
C ALA A 44 34.60 13.31 -54.65
N SER A 45 34.53 12.82 -53.41
CA SER A 45 33.36 12.14 -52.85
C SER A 45 32.39 13.06 -52.09
N ALA A 46 32.71 14.36 -51.93
CA ALA A 46 31.96 15.30 -51.12
C ALA A 46 31.36 16.45 -51.96
N ILE A 47 30.07 16.74 -51.76
CA ILE A 47 29.44 17.97 -52.28
C ILE A 47 29.80 19.18 -51.41
N LEU A 48 30.01 18.97 -50.11
CA LEU A 48 30.49 19.99 -49.16
C LEU A 48 31.66 19.41 -48.36
N ASP A 49 32.81 20.06 -48.41
CA ASP A 49 34.03 19.70 -47.68
C ASP A 49 34.46 20.87 -46.77
N LEU A 50 34.48 20.63 -45.46
CA LEU A 50 34.85 21.64 -44.47
C LEU A 50 36.17 21.24 -43.83
N ASN A 51 37.20 22.05 -44.04
CA ASN A 51 38.54 21.77 -43.51
C ASN A 51 39.09 23.00 -42.79
N SER A 52 39.35 22.83 -41.49
CA SER A 52 40.01 23.85 -40.66
C SER A 52 41.22 23.23 -39.98
N THR A 53 42.40 23.45 -40.56
CA THR A 53 43.68 22.87 -40.11
C THR A 53 44.63 23.90 -39.53
N VAL A 54 44.25 25.18 -39.52
CA VAL A 54 45.07 26.30 -39.00
C VAL A 54 44.25 27.18 -38.06
N SER A 55 44.90 27.73 -37.04
CA SER A 55 44.25 28.54 -36.00
C SER A 55 43.80 29.92 -36.54
N PRO A 56 42.61 30.44 -36.16
CA PRO A 56 41.64 29.78 -35.27
C PRO A 56 40.92 28.64 -35.97
N TYR A 57 40.84 27.48 -35.30
CA TYR A 57 40.09 26.35 -35.80
C TYR A 57 38.60 26.68 -35.82
N GLN A 58 37.93 26.40 -36.94
CA GLN A 58 36.51 26.65 -37.19
C GLN A 58 35.77 25.32 -37.40
N GLY A 59 34.49 25.29 -37.03
CA GLY A 59 33.62 24.13 -37.22
C GLY A 59 32.32 24.49 -37.92
N LEU A 60 31.44 23.49 -38.08
CA LEU A 60 30.10 23.67 -38.64
C LEU A 60 29.08 23.89 -37.52
N LEU A 61 28.40 25.04 -37.54
CA LEU A 61 27.17 25.23 -36.75
C LEU A 61 25.97 24.75 -37.57
N VAL A 62 25.31 23.69 -37.11
CA VAL A 62 24.00 23.26 -37.64
C VAL A 62 22.87 24.09 -37.00
N PRO A 63 21.67 24.13 -37.61
CA PRO A 63 20.52 24.80 -37.01
C PRO A 63 20.25 24.29 -35.59
N ARG A 64 20.12 25.23 -34.64
CA ARG A 64 19.83 24.94 -33.22
C ARG A 64 18.37 25.26 -32.93
N LEU A 65 17.58 24.25 -32.58
CA LEU A 65 16.15 24.39 -32.34
C LEU A 65 15.77 23.71 -31.02
N ASN A 66 14.85 24.30 -30.27
CA ASN A 66 14.18 23.56 -29.20
C ASN A 66 13.20 22.55 -29.80
N THR A 67 12.67 21.63 -28.99
CA THR A 67 11.79 20.55 -29.47
C THR A 67 10.52 21.10 -30.11
N THR A 68 9.94 22.16 -29.57
CA THR A 68 8.78 22.83 -30.15
C THR A 68 9.07 23.34 -31.56
N ASN A 69 10.13 24.12 -31.76
CA ASN A 69 10.47 24.70 -33.06
C ASN A 69 10.90 23.64 -34.07
N ARG A 70 11.58 22.58 -33.61
CA ARG A 70 11.95 21.42 -34.43
C ARG A 70 10.73 20.66 -34.95
N ASN A 71 9.69 20.50 -34.13
CA ASN A 71 8.42 19.87 -34.52
C ASN A 71 7.55 20.74 -35.44
N LEU A 72 7.85 22.05 -35.54
CA LEU A 72 7.18 22.96 -36.48
C LEU A 72 7.78 22.93 -37.90
N ILE A 73 8.87 22.18 -38.14
CA ILE A 73 9.40 21.98 -39.49
C ILE A 73 8.37 21.16 -40.29
N SER A 74 7.70 21.80 -41.24
CA SER A 74 6.76 21.13 -42.14
C SER A 74 7.49 20.23 -43.13
N SER A 75 7.11 18.95 -43.21
CA SER A 75 7.66 17.97 -44.16
C SER A 75 9.20 17.93 -44.19
N PRO A 76 9.87 17.63 -43.05
CA PRO A 76 11.32 17.61 -42.99
C PRO A 76 11.91 16.59 -43.96
N ALA A 77 12.99 16.98 -44.64
CA ALA A 77 13.69 16.08 -45.57
C ALA A 77 14.37 14.94 -44.81
N THR A 78 14.35 13.73 -45.38
CA THR A 78 15.15 12.62 -44.88
C THR A 78 16.62 13.03 -44.83
N SER A 79 17.33 12.68 -43.75
CA SER A 79 18.69 13.09 -43.39
C SER A 79 18.88 14.56 -42.98
N LEU A 80 17.83 15.34 -42.79
CA LEU A 80 17.95 16.70 -42.23
C LEU A 80 18.52 16.65 -40.81
N ILE A 81 19.63 17.35 -40.55
CA ILE A 81 20.32 17.38 -39.25
C ILE A 81 20.07 18.72 -38.53
N ILE A 82 19.77 18.66 -37.23
CA ILE A 82 19.68 19.81 -36.33
C ILE A 82 20.40 19.49 -35.00
N TYR A 83 20.69 20.53 -34.22
CA TYR A 83 21.05 20.38 -32.81
C TYR A 83 19.87 20.79 -31.93
N ASN A 84 19.36 19.85 -31.15
CA ASN A 84 18.22 20.10 -30.28
C ASN A 84 18.68 20.71 -28.96
N THR A 85 18.23 21.92 -28.66
CA THR A 85 18.66 22.66 -27.46
C THR A 85 17.99 22.19 -26.17
N ASP A 86 16.82 21.55 -26.25
CA ASP A 86 16.18 20.96 -25.06
C ASP A 86 16.86 19.64 -24.69
N CYS A 87 17.32 18.91 -25.69
CA CYS A 87 17.94 17.59 -25.55
C CYS A 87 19.48 17.63 -25.51
N ASN A 88 20.09 18.79 -25.83
CA ASN A 88 21.53 19.01 -25.99
C ASN A 88 22.25 18.00 -26.90
N GLU A 89 21.58 17.53 -27.96
CA GLU A 89 22.09 16.49 -28.85
C GLU A 89 21.85 16.82 -30.35
N PHE A 90 22.63 16.19 -31.22
CA PHE A 90 22.36 16.22 -32.66
C PHE A 90 21.27 15.20 -33.01
N GLN A 91 20.29 15.63 -33.82
CA GLN A 91 19.21 14.78 -34.32
C GLN A 91 19.14 14.85 -35.83
N TYR A 92 18.76 13.75 -36.46
CA TYR A 92 18.44 13.69 -37.90
C TYR A 92 17.03 13.17 -38.14
N TYR A 93 16.37 13.62 -39.21
CA TYR A 93 15.07 13.07 -39.60
C TYR A 93 15.24 11.84 -40.50
N ASN A 94 14.67 10.69 -40.13
CA ASN A 94 14.83 9.44 -40.89
C ASN A 94 13.75 9.22 -41.98
N GLY A 95 12.88 10.19 -42.20
CA GLY A 95 11.70 10.08 -43.08
C GLY A 95 10.38 9.89 -42.32
N VAL A 96 10.44 9.44 -41.05
CA VAL A 96 9.28 9.17 -40.19
C VAL A 96 9.35 9.95 -38.87
N ALA A 97 10.54 10.01 -38.25
CA ALA A 97 10.76 10.64 -36.96
C ALA A 97 12.17 11.26 -36.86
N TRP A 98 12.34 12.13 -35.87
CA TRP A 98 13.65 12.66 -35.48
C TRP A 98 14.37 11.66 -34.59
N ILE A 99 15.61 11.32 -34.95
CA ILE A 99 16.46 10.31 -34.30
C ILE A 99 17.74 10.97 -33.80
N SER A 100 18.19 10.64 -32.58
CA SER A 100 19.49 11.11 -32.08
C SER A 100 20.65 10.43 -32.82
N ILE A 101 21.68 11.21 -33.19
CA ILE A 101 22.86 10.71 -33.94
C ILE A 101 23.83 9.97 -33.00
N LEU A 102 23.92 10.41 -31.75
CA LEU A 102 24.79 9.80 -30.74
C LEU A 102 23.88 9.07 -29.77
N ASN A 103 23.63 7.79 -30.05
CA ASN A 103 22.78 6.90 -29.23
C ASN A 103 23.37 6.61 -27.83
N SER A 104 24.05 7.58 -27.19
CA SER A 104 24.80 7.42 -25.93
C SER A 104 24.20 8.16 -24.74
N THR A 105 23.09 8.89 -24.90
CA THR A 105 22.35 9.51 -23.79
C THR A 105 20.91 9.00 -23.70
N SER A 106 20.63 7.77 -24.18
CA SER A 106 19.33 7.16 -23.93
C SER A 106 19.09 7.09 -22.42
N LEU A 107 17.97 7.67 -21.99
CA LEU A 107 17.59 7.71 -20.59
C LEU A 107 17.65 6.29 -20.01
N LEU A 108 18.45 6.09 -18.97
CA LEU A 108 18.66 4.76 -18.40
C LEU A 108 17.37 4.27 -17.75
N ALA A 109 17.05 2.99 -17.98
CA ALA A 109 15.96 2.35 -17.28
C ALA A 109 16.21 2.40 -15.77
N PRO A 110 15.18 2.71 -14.95
CA PRO A 110 15.31 2.68 -13.51
C PRO A 110 15.72 1.28 -13.03
N VAL A 111 16.50 1.22 -11.96
CA VAL A 111 16.76 -0.04 -11.26
C VAL A 111 15.66 -0.24 -10.23
N THR A 112 14.76 -1.18 -10.49
CA THR A 112 13.70 -1.55 -9.55
C THR A 112 14.27 -2.26 -8.33
N MET A 113 13.70 -1.96 -7.17
CA MET A 113 14.05 -2.54 -5.88
C MET A 113 12.92 -3.45 -5.39
N ALA A 114 13.17 -4.20 -4.32
CA ALA A 114 12.14 -5.03 -3.70
C ALA A 114 10.92 -4.18 -3.29
N GLY A 115 9.72 -4.73 -3.53
CA GLY A 115 8.48 -4.12 -3.06
C GLY A 115 8.40 -4.12 -1.53
N SER A 116 7.70 -3.15 -0.97
CA SER A 116 7.50 -2.99 0.48
C SER A 116 6.04 -2.67 0.82
N GLY A 117 5.73 -2.36 2.08
CA GLY A 117 4.43 -1.82 2.48
C GLY A 117 3.24 -2.76 2.20
N VAL A 118 3.51 -4.07 2.09
CA VAL A 118 2.53 -5.08 1.69
C VAL A 118 1.41 -5.16 2.72
N THR A 119 0.18 -5.06 2.24
CA THR A 119 -1.04 -5.41 2.98
C THR A 119 -1.91 -6.34 2.13
N GLN A 120 -3.13 -6.61 2.59
CA GLN A 120 -4.12 -7.36 1.81
C GLN A 120 -4.48 -6.67 0.49
N THR A 121 -4.44 -5.34 0.43
CA THR A 121 -4.96 -4.59 -0.73
C THR A 121 -3.98 -3.56 -1.25
N GLN A 122 -2.71 -3.63 -0.82
CA GLN A 122 -1.70 -2.68 -1.25
C GLN A 122 -0.30 -3.29 -1.32
N ILE A 123 0.52 -2.73 -2.20
CA ILE A 123 1.96 -2.92 -2.25
C ILE A 123 2.62 -1.56 -2.52
N THR A 124 3.85 -1.38 -2.08
CA THR A 124 4.67 -0.21 -2.44
C THR A 124 5.73 -0.60 -3.46
N VAL A 125 5.73 0.10 -4.59
CA VAL A 125 6.68 -0.05 -5.69
C VAL A 125 7.86 0.87 -5.45
N ASN A 126 9.09 0.36 -5.57
CA ASN A 126 10.32 1.12 -5.26
C ASN A 126 11.35 1.02 -6.41
N TRP A 127 12.03 2.11 -6.73
CA TRP A 127 13.12 2.14 -7.73
C TRP A 127 14.17 3.22 -7.44
N ASN A 128 15.36 3.08 -8.01
CA ASN A 128 16.39 4.10 -7.97
C ASN A 128 16.13 5.19 -9.02
N ALA A 129 16.52 6.42 -8.72
CA ALA A 129 16.42 7.52 -9.67
C ALA A 129 17.34 7.30 -10.88
N SER A 130 16.81 7.51 -12.08
CA SER A 130 17.57 7.59 -13.32
C SER A 130 18.06 9.01 -13.54
N SER A 131 19.35 9.17 -13.83
CA SER A 131 19.93 10.48 -14.16
C SER A 131 19.25 11.09 -15.40
N GLY A 132 18.79 12.33 -15.29
CA GLY A 132 18.10 13.03 -16.38
C GLY A 132 16.62 12.67 -16.56
N ALA A 133 16.02 11.90 -15.65
CA ALA A 133 14.57 11.66 -15.64
C ALA A 133 13.81 12.88 -15.12
N ALA A 134 12.73 13.23 -15.80
CA ALA A 134 11.77 14.24 -15.34
C ALA A 134 10.52 13.59 -14.73
N HIS A 135 10.14 12.40 -15.21
CA HIS A 135 8.97 11.64 -14.78
C HIS A 135 9.30 10.14 -14.73
N TYR A 136 8.47 9.38 -14.00
CA TYR A 136 8.46 7.94 -14.07
C TYR A 136 7.07 7.42 -14.40
N HIS A 137 7.04 6.34 -15.17
CA HIS A 137 5.84 5.57 -15.45
C HIS A 137 6.02 4.17 -14.91
N PHE A 138 4.95 3.55 -14.44
CA PHE A 138 5.01 2.13 -14.08
C PHE A 138 3.82 1.34 -14.62
N ASP A 139 4.06 0.03 -14.75
CA ASP A 139 3.03 -0.95 -15.08
C ASP A 139 2.86 -1.93 -13.92
N ILE A 140 1.63 -2.39 -13.68
CA ILE A 140 1.34 -3.56 -12.83
C ILE A 140 0.53 -4.57 -13.61
N SER A 141 0.92 -5.83 -13.49
CA SER A 141 0.26 -6.97 -14.10
C SER A 141 0.18 -8.14 -13.13
N THR A 142 -0.78 -9.03 -13.32
CA THR A 142 -0.77 -10.37 -12.71
C THR A 142 -0.02 -11.40 -13.58
N SER A 143 0.49 -10.97 -14.74
CA SER A 143 1.29 -11.78 -15.66
C SER A 143 2.71 -11.23 -15.78
N ASN A 144 3.71 -12.08 -15.61
CA ASN A 144 5.12 -11.71 -15.76
C ASN A 144 5.47 -11.22 -17.19
N SER A 145 4.69 -11.62 -18.21
CA SER A 145 4.87 -11.15 -19.58
C SER A 145 4.21 -9.80 -19.86
N PHE A 146 3.46 -9.24 -18.90
CA PHE A 146 2.64 -8.04 -19.07
C PHE A 146 1.65 -8.15 -20.26
N ALA A 147 1.09 -9.36 -20.48
CA ALA A 147 0.06 -9.60 -21.49
C ALA A 147 -1.29 -8.92 -21.17
N SER A 148 -1.53 -8.62 -19.90
CA SER A 148 -2.65 -7.84 -19.39
C SER A 148 -2.14 -6.93 -18.27
N PHE A 149 -2.93 -5.93 -17.87
CA PHE A 149 -2.55 -4.99 -16.82
C PHE A 149 -3.67 -4.88 -15.79
N VAL A 150 -3.29 -4.56 -14.55
CA VAL A 150 -4.26 -4.15 -13.54
C VAL A 150 -4.84 -2.81 -13.99
N THR A 151 -6.17 -2.69 -13.97
CA THR A 151 -6.87 -1.48 -14.41
C THR A 151 -6.33 -0.25 -13.69
N GLY A 152 -5.96 0.78 -14.44
CA GLY A 152 -5.38 2.02 -13.92
C GLY A 152 -3.85 2.02 -13.78
N PHE A 153 -3.19 0.87 -13.92
CA PHE A 153 -1.73 0.72 -13.75
C PHE A 153 -1.05 0.24 -15.04
N ASN A 154 -1.46 0.76 -16.19
CA ASN A 154 -0.74 0.60 -17.46
C ASN A 154 -0.23 1.97 -17.88
N ASN A 155 1.10 2.11 -17.96
CA ASN A 155 1.78 3.37 -18.25
C ASN A 155 1.31 4.52 -17.34
N MET A 156 1.25 4.25 -16.04
CA MET A 156 0.81 5.22 -15.05
C MET A 156 1.94 6.19 -14.72
N ASP A 157 1.77 7.47 -15.08
CA ASP A 157 2.68 8.56 -14.70
C ASP A 157 2.52 8.89 -13.20
N VAL A 158 3.65 8.95 -12.51
CA VAL A 158 3.73 9.30 -11.08
C VAL A 158 4.61 10.51 -10.81
N GLY A 159 5.06 11.20 -11.87
CA GLY A 159 5.98 12.33 -11.75
C GLY A 159 7.38 11.89 -11.33
N ASN A 160 8.15 12.83 -10.75
CA ASN A 160 9.52 12.61 -10.33
C ASN A 160 9.61 12.04 -8.91
N VAL A 161 9.17 10.80 -8.74
CA VAL A 161 9.26 10.04 -7.48
C VAL A 161 10.07 8.76 -7.67
N THR A 162 10.50 8.16 -6.58
CA THR A 162 11.23 6.88 -6.57
C THR A 162 10.45 5.76 -5.87
N THR A 163 9.24 6.06 -5.42
CA THR A 163 8.35 5.13 -4.76
C THR A 163 6.89 5.50 -4.99
N TYR A 164 6.00 4.51 -4.99
CA TYR A 164 4.56 4.71 -5.12
C TYR A 164 3.77 3.64 -4.35
N ASN A 165 2.80 4.05 -3.53
CA ASN A 165 1.91 3.13 -2.83
C ASN A 165 0.69 2.79 -3.69
N VAL A 166 0.60 1.54 -4.11
CA VAL A 166 -0.45 1.01 -4.98
C VAL A 166 -1.53 0.42 -4.09
N THR A 167 -2.71 1.02 -4.07
CA THR A 167 -3.86 0.58 -3.27
C THR A 167 -4.97 -0.02 -4.15
N GLY A 168 -5.92 -0.72 -3.54
CA GLY A 168 -7.07 -1.30 -4.25
C GLY A 168 -6.76 -2.61 -4.99
N LEU A 169 -5.67 -3.28 -4.59
CA LEU A 169 -5.31 -4.59 -5.12
C LEU A 169 -6.16 -5.69 -4.48
N THR A 170 -6.30 -6.81 -5.18
CA THR A 170 -6.95 -8.01 -4.65
C THR A 170 -5.99 -8.72 -3.70
N CYS A 171 -6.51 -9.21 -2.58
CA CYS A 171 -5.74 -9.96 -1.59
C CYS A 171 -5.32 -11.35 -2.08
N GLY A 172 -4.17 -11.81 -1.60
CA GLY A 172 -3.59 -13.11 -1.94
C GLY A 172 -3.13 -13.25 -3.39
N ILE A 173 -2.91 -12.15 -4.11
CA ILE A 173 -2.51 -12.16 -5.52
C ILE A 173 -1.04 -11.73 -5.67
N THR A 174 -0.32 -12.44 -6.55
CA THR A 174 1.01 -12.06 -7.01
C THR A 174 0.92 -11.06 -8.16
N TYR A 175 1.60 -9.93 -7.99
CA TYR A 175 1.73 -8.88 -8.98
C TYR A 175 3.18 -8.76 -9.47
N TYR A 176 3.30 -8.35 -10.72
CA TYR A 176 4.53 -8.04 -11.43
C TYR A 176 4.52 -6.56 -11.78
N TYR A 177 5.61 -5.86 -11.47
CA TYR A 177 5.75 -4.46 -11.85
C TYR A 177 7.08 -4.17 -12.53
N ARG A 178 7.05 -3.13 -13.37
CA ARG A 178 8.22 -2.56 -14.03
C ARG A 178 8.04 -1.05 -14.17
N VAL A 179 9.15 -0.33 -14.21
CA VAL A 179 9.19 1.14 -14.22
C VAL A 179 9.96 1.62 -15.44
N ARG A 180 9.57 2.76 -15.98
CA ARG A 180 10.26 3.50 -17.04
C ARG A 180 10.55 4.90 -16.52
N ALA A 181 11.70 5.45 -16.89
CA ALA A 181 11.97 6.86 -16.75
C ALA A 181 11.56 7.58 -18.04
N GLU A 182 11.10 8.82 -17.92
CA GLU A 182 10.80 9.69 -19.05
C GLU A 182 11.41 11.07 -18.81
N ASN A 183 11.88 11.69 -19.89
CA ASN A 183 12.15 13.12 -19.97
C ASN A 183 11.60 13.69 -21.27
N THR A 184 11.80 14.98 -21.51
CA THR A 184 11.27 15.70 -22.68
C THR A 184 11.64 15.07 -24.02
N CYS A 185 12.73 14.31 -24.08
CA CYS A 185 13.34 13.85 -25.33
C CYS A 185 13.27 12.33 -25.52
N SER A 186 13.03 11.58 -24.45
CA SER A 186 13.13 10.12 -24.48
C SER A 186 12.40 9.46 -23.33
N THR A 187 11.92 8.25 -23.59
CA THR A 187 11.49 7.29 -22.57
C THR A 187 12.51 6.16 -22.53
N SER A 188 12.90 5.73 -21.34
CA SER A 188 13.80 4.60 -21.17
C SER A 188 13.14 3.28 -21.61
N GLY A 189 13.95 2.22 -21.74
CA GLY A 189 13.43 0.86 -21.68
C GLY A 189 12.77 0.56 -20.31
N ASN A 190 12.06 -0.56 -20.23
CA ASN A 190 11.55 -1.05 -18.95
C ASN A 190 12.70 -1.46 -18.04
N SER A 191 12.54 -1.21 -16.74
CA SER A 191 13.35 -1.83 -15.69
C SER A 191 13.24 -3.37 -15.73
N GLY A 192 14.01 -4.04 -14.87
CA GLY A 192 13.72 -5.42 -14.50
C GLY A 192 12.33 -5.55 -13.87
N THR A 193 11.71 -6.72 -14.05
CA THR A 193 10.42 -7.04 -13.43
C THR A 193 10.63 -7.46 -11.98
N ILE A 194 9.87 -6.87 -11.06
CA ILE A 194 9.81 -7.31 -9.66
C ILE A 194 8.50 -8.02 -9.39
N ILE A 195 8.57 -9.03 -8.53
CA ILE A 195 7.44 -9.80 -8.04
C ILE A 195 7.10 -9.29 -6.64
N SER A 196 5.83 -8.94 -6.41
CA SER A 196 5.31 -8.57 -5.10
C SER A 196 3.91 -9.14 -4.94
N ALA A 197 3.66 -9.80 -3.81
CA ALA A 197 2.36 -10.41 -3.53
C ALA A 197 1.67 -9.64 -2.41
N THR A 198 0.37 -9.41 -2.56
CA THR A 198 -0.48 -8.95 -1.45
C THR A 198 -0.59 -10.05 -0.39
N SER A 199 -0.82 -9.68 0.86
CA SER A 199 -1.11 -10.65 1.92
C SER A 199 -2.39 -11.43 1.60
N ALA A 200 -2.48 -12.67 2.09
CA ALA A 200 -3.67 -13.49 1.94
C ALA A 200 -4.93 -12.75 2.44
N CYS A 201 -6.07 -13.02 1.79
CA CYS A 201 -7.35 -12.48 2.22
C CYS A 201 -7.64 -12.88 3.66
N TRP A 202 -8.02 -11.90 4.47
CA TRP A 202 -8.46 -12.15 5.82
C TRP A 202 -9.79 -12.88 5.78
N THR A 203 -9.82 -14.06 6.38
CA THR A 203 -10.98 -14.94 6.46
C THR A 203 -11.16 -15.36 7.91
N CYS A 204 -12.37 -15.16 8.44
CA CYS A 204 -12.70 -15.59 9.79
C CYS A 204 -12.51 -17.10 9.97
N GLY A 205 -12.00 -17.53 11.12
CA GLY A 205 -11.75 -18.95 11.40
C GLY A 205 -10.39 -19.45 10.95
N THR A 206 -9.70 -18.74 10.04
CA THR A 206 -8.34 -19.08 9.60
C THR A 206 -7.34 -17.96 9.87
N SER A 207 -7.78 -16.71 9.80
CA SER A 207 -6.93 -15.53 10.01
C SER A 207 -6.94 -15.11 11.48
N GLN A 208 -5.78 -14.67 11.97
CA GLN A 208 -5.66 -14.03 13.27
C GLN A 208 -6.01 -12.54 13.19
N LEU A 209 -6.54 -12.01 14.28
CA LEU A 209 -6.69 -10.58 14.53
C LEU A 209 -5.46 -10.08 15.29
N THR A 210 -4.77 -9.08 14.77
CA THR A 210 -3.74 -8.34 15.52
C THR A 210 -4.33 -7.03 16.02
N ASP A 211 -4.40 -6.85 17.33
CA ASP A 211 -4.84 -5.60 17.94
C ASP A 211 -3.72 -4.56 17.84
N SER A 212 -3.98 -3.44 17.15
CA SER A 212 -2.98 -2.39 16.94
C SER A 212 -2.63 -1.62 18.21
N ARG A 213 -3.42 -1.74 19.28
CA ARG A 213 -3.23 -1.00 20.54
C ARG A 213 -2.14 -1.61 21.41
N ASP A 214 -1.94 -2.92 21.33
CA ASP A 214 -0.97 -3.66 22.15
C ASP A 214 -0.21 -4.76 21.39
N SER A 215 -0.39 -4.85 20.07
CA SER A 215 0.21 -5.85 19.16
C SER A 215 -0.14 -7.31 19.50
N LYS A 216 -1.14 -7.56 20.35
CA LYS A 216 -1.56 -8.94 20.65
C LYS A 216 -2.31 -9.55 19.49
N THR A 217 -2.05 -10.82 19.25
CA THR A 217 -2.75 -11.62 18.26
C THR A 217 -3.78 -12.53 18.91
N TYR A 218 -4.96 -12.59 18.29
CA TYR A 218 -6.08 -13.40 18.72
C TYR A 218 -6.50 -14.28 17.55
N ASN A 219 -6.72 -15.56 17.82
CA ASN A 219 -7.34 -16.45 16.85
C ASN A 219 -8.81 -16.05 16.68
N THR A 220 -9.34 -16.33 15.50
CA THR A 220 -10.76 -16.12 15.21
C THR A 220 -11.44 -17.44 14.91
N VAL A 221 -12.75 -17.48 15.10
CA VAL A 221 -13.58 -18.65 14.88
C VAL A 221 -14.89 -18.23 14.23
N LEU A 222 -15.25 -18.90 13.15
CA LEU A 222 -16.52 -18.68 12.47
C LEU A 222 -17.56 -19.64 13.06
N ILE A 223 -18.60 -19.11 13.70
CA ILE A 223 -19.71 -19.89 14.24
C ILE A 223 -20.98 -19.45 13.52
N GLY A 224 -21.45 -20.29 12.60
CA GLY A 224 -22.52 -19.91 11.67
C GLY A 224 -22.02 -18.82 10.74
N THR A 225 -22.65 -17.64 10.81
CA THR A 225 -22.24 -16.45 10.05
C THR A 225 -21.44 -15.44 10.89
N GLN A 226 -21.29 -15.69 12.20
CA GLN A 226 -20.69 -14.76 13.13
C GLN A 226 -19.20 -15.03 13.31
N CYS A 227 -18.37 -13.98 13.24
CA CYS A 227 -16.95 -14.10 13.47
C CYS A 227 -16.58 -13.73 14.90
N TRP A 228 -16.15 -14.72 15.69
CA TRP A 228 -15.81 -14.54 17.10
C TRP A 228 -14.30 -14.54 17.33
N MET A 229 -13.84 -13.81 18.35
CA MET A 229 -12.53 -14.05 18.94
C MET A 229 -12.54 -15.41 19.67
N ALA A 230 -11.47 -16.20 19.50
CA ALA A 230 -11.29 -17.47 20.18
C ALA A 230 -10.66 -17.32 21.59
N GLN A 231 -10.04 -16.17 21.88
CA GLN A 231 -9.57 -15.83 23.22
C GLN A 231 -10.29 -14.60 23.77
N ASN A 232 -10.31 -14.48 25.09
CA ASN A 232 -10.81 -13.31 25.79
C ASN A 232 -9.88 -12.10 25.55
N LEU A 233 -10.46 -10.92 25.41
CA LEU A 233 -9.72 -9.68 25.18
C LEU A 233 -8.82 -9.32 26.38
N ASN A 234 -7.58 -8.93 26.12
CA ASN A 234 -6.58 -8.58 27.14
C ASN A 234 -5.91 -7.23 26.84
N VAL A 235 -6.70 -6.18 26.69
CA VAL A 235 -6.25 -4.82 26.37
C VAL A 235 -6.31 -3.92 27.61
N GLY A 236 -5.45 -2.90 27.67
CA GLY A 236 -5.44 -1.93 28.76
C GLY A 236 -4.43 -2.22 29.89
N THR A 237 -4.33 -1.27 30.80
CA THR A 237 -3.41 -1.23 31.92
C THR A 237 -3.96 -2.02 33.10
N TYR A 238 -3.12 -2.84 33.72
CA TYR A 238 -3.51 -3.59 34.91
C TYR A 238 -3.78 -2.67 36.10
N VAL A 239 -4.89 -2.91 36.79
CA VAL A 239 -5.25 -2.34 38.10
C VAL A 239 -5.60 -3.46 39.07
N THR A 240 -5.36 -3.24 40.37
CA THR A 240 -5.70 -4.23 41.42
C THR A 240 -7.20 -4.42 41.51
N GLY A 241 -7.65 -5.59 41.93
CA GLY A 241 -9.06 -5.93 42.12
C GLY A 241 -9.78 -4.97 43.05
N THR A 242 -9.09 -4.36 44.01
CA THR A 242 -9.66 -3.36 44.94
C THR A 242 -9.84 -1.97 44.33
N THR A 243 -9.20 -1.68 43.21
CA THR A 243 -9.35 -0.43 42.47
C THR A 243 -10.66 -0.45 41.68
N THR A 244 -11.33 0.70 41.53
CA THR A 244 -12.49 0.81 40.63
C THR A 244 -12.00 1.35 39.29
N GLN A 245 -12.48 0.79 38.19
CA GLN A 245 -12.15 1.30 36.86
C GLN A 245 -12.85 2.65 36.62
N THR A 246 -12.15 3.58 35.97
CA THR A 246 -12.58 4.97 35.83
C THR A 246 -12.48 5.48 34.41
N ASN A 247 -13.41 6.37 34.03
CA ASN A 247 -13.38 7.05 32.74
C ASN A 247 -12.25 8.09 32.70
N ASN A 248 -11.04 7.65 32.39
CA ASN A 248 -9.81 8.46 32.41
C ASN A 248 -9.02 8.39 31.08
N ALA A 249 -9.71 8.02 30.00
CA ALA A 249 -9.16 7.80 28.66
C ALA A 249 -8.11 6.67 28.54
N SER A 250 -7.78 5.98 29.63
CA SER A 250 -6.97 4.76 29.61
C SER A 250 -7.89 3.57 29.78
N ILE A 251 -7.68 2.52 28.98
CA ILE A 251 -8.38 1.26 29.22
C ILE A 251 -7.70 0.59 30.42
N GLU A 252 -8.49 0.14 31.37
CA GLU A 252 -8.03 -0.52 32.59
C GLU A 252 -8.53 -1.97 32.59
N LYS A 253 -7.79 -2.87 33.24
CA LYS A 253 -8.21 -4.27 33.39
C LYS A 253 -7.82 -4.82 34.75
N TYR A 254 -8.63 -5.74 35.27
CA TYR A 254 -8.20 -6.62 36.35
C TYR A 254 -7.60 -7.90 35.76
N CYS A 255 -6.57 -8.40 36.42
CA CYS A 255 -6.07 -9.76 36.21
C CYS A 255 -6.48 -10.61 37.40
N TYR A 256 -6.95 -11.83 37.15
CA TYR A 256 -7.46 -12.68 38.22
C TYR A 256 -6.44 -12.82 39.36
N SER A 257 -6.89 -12.66 40.61
CA SER A 257 -6.05 -12.72 41.82
C SER A 257 -4.88 -11.73 41.82
N ASP A 258 -5.02 -10.59 41.13
CA ASP A 258 -3.99 -9.54 41.05
C ASP A 258 -2.65 -10.04 40.47
N ASN A 259 -2.71 -11.09 39.63
CA ASN A 259 -1.56 -11.65 38.97
C ASN A 259 -1.66 -11.45 37.45
N THR A 260 -0.72 -10.70 36.88
CA THR A 260 -0.67 -10.38 35.45
C THR A 260 -0.53 -11.60 34.54
N ASP A 261 0.05 -12.70 35.02
CA ASP A 261 0.15 -13.94 34.25
C ASP A 261 -1.24 -14.53 33.95
N ASN A 262 -2.19 -14.35 34.86
CA ASN A 262 -3.57 -14.80 34.64
C ASN A 262 -4.25 -14.01 33.53
N CYS A 263 -3.90 -12.73 33.31
CA CYS A 263 -4.41 -12.00 32.14
C CYS A 263 -3.89 -12.61 30.83
N THR A 264 -2.64 -13.08 30.80
CA THR A 264 -2.05 -13.73 29.62
C THR A 264 -2.79 -15.00 29.25
N THR A 265 -3.19 -15.80 30.25
CA THR A 265 -3.91 -17.06 30.04
C THR A 265 -5.41 -16.85 29.82
N TYR A 266 -6.07 -16.08 30.67
CA TYR A 266 -7.54 -16.01 30.76
C TYR A 266 -8.16 -14.74 30.17
N GLY A 267 -7.34 -13.78 29.77
CA GLY A 267 -7.78 -12.45 29.35
C GLY A 267 -8.03 -11.49 30.52
N GLY A 268 -8.30 -10.22 30.19
CA GLY A 268 -8.63 -9.21 31.18
C GLY A 268 -10.07 -9.33 31.66
N LEU A 269 -10.31 -8.92 32.90
CA LEU A 269 -11.65 -8.74 33.47
C LEU A 269 -11.96 -7.24 33.52
N TYR A 270 -13.17 -6.87 33.14
CA TYR A 270 -13.62 -5.48 33.02
C TYR A 270 -14.99 -5.33 33.67
N GLN A 271 -15.20 -4.22 34.35
CA GLN A 271 -16.54 -3.75 34.70
C GLN A 271 -17.29 -3.37 33.42
N LEU A 272 -18.62 -3.39 33.44
CA LEU A 272 -19.38 -3.17 32.21
C LEU A 272 -19.11 -1.77 31.64
N SER A 273 -19.11 -0.73 32.48
CA SER A 273 -18.86 0.64 32.01
C SER A 273 -17.51 0.78 31.32
N GLU A 274 -16.47 0.14 31.84
CA GLU A 274 -15.16 0.03 31.20
C GLU A 274 -15.24 -0.74 29.87
N ALA A 275 -15.86 -1.92 29.87
CA ALA A 275 -16.00 -2.76 28.68
C ALA A 275 -16.67 -1.99 27.52
N VAL A 276 -17.75 -1.26 27.81
CA VAL A 276 -18.47 -0.46 26.80
C VAL A 276 -17.85 0.91 26.58
N ALA A 277 -16.64 1.16 27.11
CA ALA A 277 -15.89 2.40 26.99
C ALA A 277 -16.67 3.65 27.41
N TYR A 278 -17.49 3.53 28.46
CA TYR A 278 -18.35 4.59 29.01
C TYR A 278 -19.27 5.25 27.97
N LEU A 279 -19.60 4.52 26.90
CA LEU A 279 -20.40 5.02 25.79
C LEU A 279 -21.72 5.62 26.29
N ASN A 280 -22.07 6.80 25.77
CA ASN A 280 -23.29 7.54 26.14
C ASN A 280 -23.46 7.71 27.67
N GLY A 281 -22.35 7.88 28.39
CA GLY A 281 -22.36 8.09 29.83
C GLY A 281 -22.66 6.83 30.65
N ALA A 282 -22.49 5.62 30.09
CA ALA A 282 -22.69 4.38 30.81
C ALA A 282 -21.91 4.33 32.13
N THR A 283 -22.57 3.89 33.21
CA THR A 283 -21.94 3.67 34.51
C THR A 283 -22.22 2.25 35.02
N ASN A 284 -21.61 1.86 36.13
CA ASN A 284 -21.90 0.56 36.77
C ASN A 284 -23.21 0.55 37.58
N THR A 285 -23.95 1.66 37.63
CA THR A 285 -25.17 1.80 38.45
C THR A 285 -26.33 2.46 37.72
N SER A 286 -26.14 2.92 36.49
CA SER A 286 -27.16 3.56 35.67
C SER A 286 -27.03 3.13 34.21
N SER A 287 -28.16 3.09 33.50
CA SER A 287 -28.17 2.89 32.06
C SER A 287 -27.49 4.02 31.30
N TRP A 288 -26.97 3.71 30.11
CA TRP A 288 -26.54 4.71 29.13
C TRP A 288 -27.69 5.60 28.67
N ASN A 289 -27.39 6.85 28.32
CA ASN A 289 -28.37 7.79 27.80
C ASN A 289 -27.75 8.69 26.70
N PRO A 290 -28.21 8.57 25.43
CA PRO A 290 -29.26 7.67 24.95
C PRO A 290 -28.81 6.20 24.88
N VAL A 291 -29.75 5.28 24.80
CA VAL A 291 -29.47 3.86 24.54
C VAL A 291 -28.81 3.73 23.15
N PRO A 292 -27.65 3.06 23.02
CA PRO A 292 -27.00 2.85 21.73
C PRO A 292 -27.90 2.14 20.73
N THR A 293 -27.95 2.65 19.50
CA THR A 293 -28.60 1.98 18.38
C THR A 293 -27.56 1.27 17.52
N GLY A 294 -27.56 -0.06 17.53
CA GLY A 294 -26.59 -0.89 16.79
C GLY A 294 -25.46 -1.43 17.66
N ASN A 295 -24.37 -1.84 17.02
CA ASN A 295 -23.26 -2.52 17.68
C ASN A 295 -22.45 -1.58 18.58
N VAL A 296 -22.12 -2.06 19.77
CA VAL A 296 -21.30 -1.32 20.74
C VAL A 296 -19.85 -1.81 20.62
N GLN A 297 -19.01 -1.05 19.93
CA GLN A 297 -17.58 -1.37 19.81
C GLN A 297 -16.94 -1.56 21.22
N GLY A 298 -17.17 -0.61 22.13
CA GLY A 298 -16.58 -0.62 23.45
C GLY A 298 -15.05 -0.70 23.38
N ILE A 299 -14.45 -1.55 24.22
CA ILE A 299 -13.01 -1.82 24.22
C ILE A 299 -12.55 -2.81 23.15
N CYS A 300 -13.45 -3.32 22.30
CA CYS A 300 -13.05 -4.19 21.20
C CYS A 300 -12.22 -3.44 20.14
N PRO A 301 -11.34 -4.15 19.39
CA PRO A 301 -10.58 -3.55 18.31
C PRO A 301 -11.49 -2.91 17.25
N THR A 302 -10.97 -1.95 16.49
CA THR A 302 -11.75 -1.31 15.41
C THR A 302 -12.31 -2.36 14.43
N GLY A 303 -13.61 -2.24 14.13
CA GLY A 303 -14.32 -3.20 13.29
C GLY A 303 -14.77 -4.48 14.01
N TRP A 304 -14.61 -4.54 15.34
CA TRP A 304 -15.15 -5.56 16.24
C TRP A 304 -16.00 -4.88 17.32
N HIS A 305 -16.92 -5.63 17.93
CA HIS A 305 -17.77 -5.11 18.99
C HIS A 305 -18.01 -6.12 20.10
N ILE A 306 -18.51 -5.61 21.22
CA ILE A 306 -18.97 -6.45 22.32
C ILE A 306 -20.30 -7.07 21.88
N PRO A 307 -20.42 -8.41 21.95
CA PRO A 307 -21.62 -9.11 21.52
C PRO A 307 -22.84 -8.61 22.28
N THR A 308 -23.91 -8.38 21.55
CA THR A 308 -25.24 -8.17 22.10
C THR A 308 -25.83 -9.48 22.60
N GLU A 309 -26.90 -9.39 23.38
CA GLU A 309 -27.64 -10.56 23.84
C GLU A 309 -28.17 -11.38 22.65
N ALA A 310 -28.70 -10.71 21.62
CA ALA A 310 -29.19 -11.35 20.40
C ALA A 310 -28.10 -12.15 19.67
N GLU A 311 -26.88 -11.62 19.61
CA GLU A 311 -25.77 -12.29 18.93
C GLU A 311 -25.30 -13.54 19.66
N TRP A 312 -25.25 -13.51 21.00
CA TRP A 312 -25.04 -14.71 21.79
C TRP A 312 -26.12 -15.76 21.53
N CYS A 313 -27.39 -15.35 21.43
CA CYS A 313 -28.49 -16.26 21.12
C CYS A 313 -28.36 -16.88 19.73
N THR A 314 -27.96 -16.09 18.72
CA THR A 314 -27.71 -16.59 17.37
C THR A 314 -26.61 -17.64 17.39
N MET A 315 -25.49 -17.37 18.07
CA MET A 315 -24.41 -18.35 18.23
C MET A 315 -24.91 -19.64 18.88
N GLU A 316 -25.61 -19.54 20.01
CA GLU A 316 -26.16 -20.68 20.75
C GLU A 316 -27.10 -21.55 19.89
N ASN A 317 -27.98 -20.93 19.10
CA ASN A 317 -28.90 -21.64 18.20
C ASN A 317 -28.20 -22.27 16.99
N VAL A 318 -27.03 -21.77 16.59
CA VAL A 318 -26.18 -22.43 15.59
C VAL A 318 -25.45 -23.62 16.20
N VAL A 319 -24.93 -23.47 17.42
CA VAL A 319 -24.18 -24.52 18.13
C VAL A 319 -25.07 -25.72 18.44
N GLU A 320 -26.28 -25.48 18.94
CA GLU A 320 -27.28 -26.53 19.18
C GLU A 320 -28.66 -26.07 18.65
N ALA A 321 -28.98 -26.52 17.44
CA ALA A 321 -30.22 -26.17 16.76
C ALA A 321 -31.45 -26.57 17.57
N GLY A 322 -32.45 -25.69 17.64
CA GLY A 322 -33.72 -25.94 18.32
C GLY A 322 -33.71 -25.67 19.83
N THR A 323 -32.60 -25.15 20.38
CA THR A 323 -32.48 -24.81 21.81
C THR A 323 -33.52 -23.79 22.27
N ASP A 324 -33.55 -22.62 21.65
CA ASP A 324 -34.54 -21.58 21.90
C ASP A 324 -34.41 -20.48 20.82
N PRO A 325 -35.15 -20.62 19.71
CA PRO A 325 -35.08 -19.68 18.58
C PRO A 325 -35.50 -18.25 18.94
N SER A 326 -36.24 -18.05 20.04
CA SER A 326 -36.78 -16.75 20.45
C SER A 326 -35.99 -16.07 21.55
N CYS A 327 -34.95 -16.73 22.06
CA CYS A 327 -34.11 -16.25 23.17
C CYS A 327 -34.83 -15.79 24.44
N ASN A 328 -35.88 -16.51 24.82
CA ASN A 328 -36.70 -16.19 25.99
C ASN A 328 -36.38 -17.04 27.23
N ILE A 329 -35.60 -18.11 27.09
CA ILE A 329 -35.21 -18.96 28.22
C ILE A 329 -34.10 -18.29 29.03
N LEU A 330 -34.43 -17.93 30.27
CA LEU A 330 -33.49 -17.46 31.30
C LEU A 330 -32.77 -18.67 31.93
N TYR A 331 -31.51 -18.46 32.32
CA TYR A 331 -30.61 -19.47 32.88
C TYR A 331 -30.23 -20.53 31.85
N ALA A 332 -30.69 -21.77 32.01
CA ALA A 332 -30.20 -22.91 31.28
C ALA A 332 -30.61 -22.91 29.80
N ARG A 333 -29.62 -22.95 28.90
CA ARG A 333 -29.82 -23.00 27.46
C ARG A 333 -29.08 -24.19 26.84
N GLY A 334 -29.85 -24.97 26.09
CA GLY A 334 -29.40 -26.16 25.37
C GLY A 334 -29.23 -27.34 26.31
N THR A 335 -28.74 -28.43 25.75
CA THR A 335 -28.32 -29.62 26.51
C THR A 335 -26.81 -29.82 26.47
N ASN A 336 -26.13 -29.25 25.47
CA ASN A 336 -24.71 -29.47 25.21
C ASN A 336 -23.94 -28.24 24.69
N ILE A 337 -24.59 -27.08 24.51
CA ILE A 337 -23.93 -25.83 24.05
C ILE A 337 -22.66 -25.52 24.85
N GLY A 338 -22.73 -25.56 26.18
CA GLY A 338 -21.61 -25.22 27.03
C GLY A 338 -20.43 -26.18 26.87
N ALA A 339 -20.68 -27.47 26.66
CA ALA A 339 -19.64 -28.43 26.33
C ALA A 339 -18.92 -28.08 25.01
N MET A 340 -19.70 -27.74 23.97
CA MET A 340 -19.18 -27.42 22.63
C MET A 340 -18.38 -26.11 22.57
N LEU A 341 -18.62 -25.18 23.51
CA LEU A 341 -17.94 -23.90 23.60
C LEU A 341 -16.71 -23.92 24.52
N LYS A 342 -16.69 -24.76 25.56
CA LYS A 342 -15.56 -24.86 26.50
C LYS A 342 -14.30 -25.42 25.84
N GLU A 343 -13.13 -25.06 26.37
CA GLU A 343 -11.86 -25.74 26.08
C GLU A 343 -11.97 -27.25 26.28
N SER A 344 -11.27 -28.01 25.43
CA SER A 344 -11.17 -29.47 25.56
C SER A 344 -10.27 -29.89 26.70
N GLY A 345 -10.69 -30.93 27.42
CA GLY A 345 -9.92 -31.49 28.53
C GLY A 345 -10.05 -30.66 29.82
N THR A 346 -9.08 -30.84 30.70
CA THR A 346 -9.06 -30.29 32.07
C THR A 346 -7.75 -29.56 32.36
N SER A 347 -7.11 -29.02 31.32
CA SER A 347 -5.87 -28.24 31.47
C SER A 347 -6.12 -27.01 32.35
N HIS A 348 -7.21 -26.29 32.10
CA HIS A 348 -7.62 -25.15 32.94
C HIS A 348 -8.87 -25.45 33.77
N TRP A 349 -9.77 -26.31 33.28
CA TRP A 349 -11.00 -26.68 33.99
C TRP A 349 -10.72 -27.73 35.07
N THR A 350 -11.08 -27.46 36.33
CA THR A 350 -10.93 -28.43 37.45
C THR A 350 -11.71 -29.72 37.19
N SER A 351 -12.85 -29.60 36.52
CA SER A 351 -13.58 -30.73 35.94
C SER A 351 -14.25 -30.28 34.65
N ASN A 352 -14.55 -31.21 33.75
CA ASN A 352 -15.23 -30.86 32.52
C ASN A 352 -16.21 -31.96 32.11
N GLN A 353 -17.53 -31.69 32.23
CA GLN A 353 -18.58 -32.67 31.95
C GLN A 353 -18.86 -32.91 30.45
N CYS A 354 -18.02 -32.40 29.54
CA CYS A 354 -18.28 -32.43 28.09
C CYS A 354 -17.95 -33.75 27.38
N GLY A 355 -17.30 -34.71 28.04
CA GLY A 355 -16.96 -36.01 27.43
C GLY A 355 -16.14 -35.85 26.15
N THR A 356 -16.60 -36.43 25.03
CA THR A 356 -15.98 -36.28 23.70
C THR A 356 -16.49 -35.07 22.91
N GLY A 357 -17.47 -34.34 23.44
CA GLY A 357 -18.12 -33.19 22.78
C GLY A 357 -17.51 -31.83 23.11
N CYS A 358 -16.32 -31.80 23.71
CA CYS A 358 -15.68 -30.54 24.12
C CYS A 358 -15.14 -29.76 22.91
N ASN A 359 -15.30 -28.44 22.96
CA ASN A 359 -14.70 -27.48 22.02
C ASN A 359 -14.91 -27.75 20.52
N THR A 360 -16.01 -28.41 20.14
CA THR A 360 -16.27 -28.73 18.72
C THR A 360 -16.44 -27.49 17.85
N THR A 361 -16.72 -26.35 18.47
CA THR A 361 -16.82 -25.04 17.82
C THR A 361 -15.48 -24.35 17.63
N ASN A 362 -14.41 -24.76 18.33
CA ASN A 362 -13.15 -24.04 18.52
C ASN A 362 -13.26 -22.69 19.26
N PHE A 363 -14.41 -22.38 19.87
CA PHE A 363 -14.59 -21.19 20.68
C PHE A 363 -13.64 -21.13 21.87
N THR A 364 -13.29 -22.29 22.44
CA THR A 364 -12.26 -22.45 23.48
C THR A 364 -12.49 -21.53 24.69
N GLY A 365 -13.67 -21.61 25.29
CA GLY A 365 -13.99 -20.93 26.54
C GLY A 365 -13.12 -21.47 27.68
N LEU A 366 -12.31 -20.59 28.28
CA LEU A 366 -11.48 -20.90 29.44
C LEU A 366 -12.18 -20.49 30.75
N PRO A 367 -11.97 -21.21 31.86
CA PRO A 367 -12.58 -20.95 33.16
C PRO A 367 -11.86 -19.81 33.89
N SER A 368 -12.11 -18.60 33.43
CA SER A 368 -11.44 -17.37 33.84
C SER A 368 -11.86 -16.83 35.20
N GLY A 369 -12.90 -17.38 35.82
CA GLY A 369 -13.51 -16.83 37.02
C GLY A 369 -14.02 -15.40 36.82
N PHE A 370 -14.15 -14.65 37.90
CA PHE A 370 -14.56 -13.25 37.85
C PHE A 370 -14.08 -12.44 39.04
N ARG A 371 -14.25 -11.11 38.96
CA ARG A 371 -14.01 -10.18 40.06
C ARG A 371 -15.32 -9.72 40.70
N ARG A 372 -15.47 -9.87 42.01
CA ARG A 372 -16.61 -9.37 42.79
C ARG A 372 -16.53 -7.87 43.02
N PRO A 373 -17.66 -7.19 43.30
CA PRO A 373 -17.70 -5.76 43.67
C PRO A 373 -16.74 -5.37 44.81
N THR A 374 -16.49 -6.29 45.74
CA THR A 374 -15.57 -6.16 46.89
C THR A 374 -14.08 -6.17 46.53
N GLY A 375 -13.73 -6.52 45.29
CA GLY A 375 -12.36 -6.64 44.81
C GLY A 375 -11.74 -8.02 44.99
N THR A 376 -12.48 -8.98 45.53
CA THR A 376 -12.08 -10.39 45.56
C THR A 376 -12.36 -11.08 44.23
N PHE A 377 -11.72 -12.23 44.03
CA PHE A 377 -11.84 -13.03 42.81
C PHE A 377 -12.32 -14.44 43.16
N ASP A 378 -13.19 -14.99 42.33
CA ASP A 378 -13.79 -16.32 42.56
C ASP A 378 -13.86 -17.16 41.28
N ASP A 379 -13.95 -18.47 41.49
CA ASP A 379 -14.32 -19.46 40.49
C ASP A 379 -13.39 -19.61 39.28
N ILE A 380 -12.10 -19.22 39.39
CA ILE A 380 -11.08 -19.66 38.43
C ILE A 380 -11.03 -21.18 38.37
N SER A 381 -10.80 -21.73 37.19
CA SER A 381 -10.85 -23.17 36.92
C SER A 381 -12.24 -23.83 37.10
N GLY A 382 -13.23 -23.10 37.62
CA GLY A 382 -14.60 -23.53 37.78
C GLY A 382 -15.50 -23.00 36.68
N ASP A 383 -15.47 -21.69 36.44
CA ASP A 383 -16.49 -20.97 35.68
C ASP A 383 -15.88 -19.91 34.77
N CYS A 384 -16.63 -19.47 33.78
CA CYS A 384 -16.31 -18.28 33.01
C CYS A 384 -17.54 -17.46 32.66
N PHE A 385 -17.32 -16.16 32.50
CA PHE A 385 -18.37 -15.16 32.34
C PHE A 385 -17.96 -14.13 31.30
N TRP A 386 -18.90 -13.78 30.43
CA TRP A 386 -18.76 -12.71 29.45
C TRP A 386 -19.87 -11.69 29.54
N TRP A 387 -19.49 -10.43 29.35
CA TRP A 387 -20.46 -9.36 29.16
C TRP A 387 -21.17 -9.48 27.82
N ALA A 388 -22.46 -9.14 27.82
CA ALA A 388 -23.14 -8.65 26.63
C ALA A 388 -23.29 -7.13 26.71
N ALA A 389 -23.30 -6.47 25.54
CA ALA A 389 -23.59 -5.05 25.42
C ALA A 389 -25.10 -4.73 25.48
N SER A 390 -25.95 -5.70 25.80
CA SER A 390 -27.38 -5.46 26.02
C SER A 390 -27.64 -5.34 27.52
N GLU A 391 -28.18 -4.20 27.94
CA GLU A 391 -28.57 -4.00 29.34
C GLU A 391 -29.81 -4.82 29.69
N PHE A 392 -29.87 -5.28 30.95
CA PHE A 392 -31.07 -5.87 31.52
C PHE A 392 -31.91 -4.78 32.22
N ASP A 393 -31.26 -3.97 33.04
CA ASP A 393 -31.82 -2.81 33.73
C ASP A 393 -30.73 -1.76 34.02
N ASP A 394 -31.06 -0.72 34.80
CA ASP A 394 -30.16 0.37 35.16
C ASP A 394 -28.85 -0.10 35.82
N SER A 395 -28.89 -1.20 36.58
CA SER A 395 -27.79 -1.69 37.43
C SER A 395 -27.22 -3.04 36.99
N ASN A 396 -27.88 -3.72 36.06
CA ASN A 396 -27.53 -5.06 35.59
C ASN A 396 -27.41 -5.13 34.07
N SER A 397 -26.53 -5.99 33.58
CA SER A 397 -26.41 -6.31 32.15
C SER A 397 -26.47 -7.79 31.91
N TRP A 398 -26.88 -8.16 30.70
CA TRP A 398 -26.90 -9.55 30.26
C TRP A 398 -25.48 -10.11 30.21
N THR A 399 -25.38 -11.38 30.57
CA THR A 399 -24.13 -12.14 30.56
C THR A 399 -24.34 -13.51 29.92
N ARG A 400 -23.23 -14.11 29.53
CA ARG A 400 -23.14 -15.54 29.24
C ARG A 400 -22.13 -16.19 30.14
N SER A 401 -22.45 -17.39 30.62
CA SER A 401 -21.55 -18.14 31.49
C SER A 401 -21.57 -19.63 31.19
N LEU A 402 -20.43 -20.27 31.42
CA LEU A 402 -20.23 -21.71 31.32
C LEU A 402 -19.64 -22.21 32.64
N TYR A 403 -20.13 -23.36 33.11
CA TYR A 403 -19.70 -23.96 34.37
C TYR A 403 -19.02 -25.31 34.16
N ASN A 404 -18.09 -25.65 35.04
CA ASN A 404 -17.37 -26.93 35.01
C ASN A 404 -18.33 -28.13 35.12
N SER A 405 -19.37 -27.98 35.95
CA SER A 405 -20.29 -29.01 36.43
C SER A 405 -21.43 -29.31 35.48
N THR A 406 -21.56 -28.58 34.36
CA THR A 406 -22.66 -28.76 33.40
C THR A 406 -22.17 -28.67 31.96
N THR A 407 -23.04 -29.06 31.03
CA THR A 407 -22.80 -29.05 29.58
C THR A 407 -23.57 -27.96 28.84
N ILE A 408 -24.31 -27.12 29.55
CA ILE A 408 -25.22 -26.12 29.00
C ILE A 408 -24.62 -24.72 29.02
N SER A 409 -25.18 -23.81 28.23
CA SER A 409 -24.88 -22.37 28.32
C SER A 409 -25.84 -21.72 29.31
N TYR A 410 -25.37 -20.70 30.03
CA TYR A 410 -26.23 -19.92 30.93
C TYR A 410 -26.40 -18.50 30.43
N ARG A 411 -27.66 -18.12 30.22
CA ARG A 411 -28.10 -16.75 29.99
C ARG A 411 -28.54 -16.13 31.30
N GLN A 412 -27.75 -15.20 31.82
CA GLN A 412 -27.96 -14.58 33.12
C GLN A 412 -27.84 -13.07 33.01
N TYR A 413 -28.14 -12.37 34.10
CA TYR A 413 -27.81 -10.97 34.27
C TYR A 413 -27.02 -10.82 35.56
N ALA A 414 -26.16 -9.81 35.60
CA ALA A 414 -25.32 -9.54 36.75
C ALA A 414 -25.12 -8.03 36.93
N SER A 415 -24.82 -7.62 38.16
CA SER A 415 -24.51 -6.23 38.45
C SER A 415 -23.33 -5.76 37.62
N LYS A 416 -23.46 -4.60 36.99
CA LYS A 416 -22.44 -3.96 36.14
C LYS A 416 -21.11 -3.71 36.88
N THR A 417 -21.12 -3.80 38.22
CA THR A 417 -19.95 -3.64 39.11
C THR A 417 -19.02 -4.87 39.19
N TYR A 418 -19.45 -6.04 38.71
CA TYR A 418 -18.59 -7.22 38.57
C TYR A 418 -17.54 -7.01 37.48
N GLY A 419 -16.43 -7.73 37.56
CA GLY A 419 -15.44 -7.80 36.48
C GLY A 419 -15.57 -9.12 35.73
N TYR A 420 -15.99 -9.08 34.47
CA TYR A 420 -16.10 -10.23 33.57
C TYR A 420 -15.27 -10.03 32.31
N ASN A 421 -15.05 -11.11 31.57
CA ASN A 421 -14.30 -11.03 30.32
C ASN A 421 -15.13 -10.39 29.21
N VAL A 422 -14.42 -9.86 28.22
CA VAL A 422 -14.99 -9.46 26.94
C VAL A 422 -14.47 -10.40 25.88
N ARG A 423 -15.36 -10.84 25.00
CA ARG A 423 -15.02 -11.62 23.82
C ARG A 423 -15.70 -11.00 22.62
N CYS A 424 -14.90 -10.37 21.76
CA CYS A 424 -15.44 -9.57 20.69
C CYS A 424 -15.92 -10.43 19.52
N ILE A 425 -16.89 -9.89 18.80
CA ILE A 425 -17.44 -10.41 17.55
C ILE A 425 -17.24 -9.37 16.45
N LYS A 426 -17.21 -9.82 15.20
CA LYS A 426 -17.19 -8.99 13.99
C LYS A 426 -18.26 -9.49 13.02
N ASP A 427 -18.96 -8.52 12.44
CA ASP A 427 -19.95 -8.74 11.37
C ASP A 427 -19.32 -8.79 9.98
#